data_AF-A0A848IH63-F1
#
_entry.id   AF-A0A848IH63-F1
#
_cell.length_a   1.000
_cell.length_b   1.000
_cell.length_c   1.000
_cell.angle_alpha   90.00
_cell.angle_beta   90.00
_cell.angle_gamma   90.00
#
_symmetry.space_group_name_H-M   'P 1'
#
loop_
_entity.id
_entity.type
_entity.pdbx_description
1 polymer ?
#
loop_
_entity_poly.entity_id
_entity_poly.type
_entity_poly.pdbx_seq_one_letter_code
_entity_poly.pdbx_strand_id
1 'polypeptide(L)'
;MGSTVTTNKRAGAFRKADGTVIYVLFEETYEKNCYPHTPQFSVAAFGTRGDVLQRIFQRASSCEGGMLQSRAGTIRPEAYIETWKQHLSKPGEIYDTEIDLSIGESYRSPIPLSSVEEIRTLMDSRGYGAQFGEIRAGSLTVSLHADVDLLLALYGQGAPLSAWRALGRVHCSKVPLTVDPVRNVKADRMPRVRAFRLDENELVVSINGSPLRRAGWDYNAVGSFLDLAYEHELHAPGWGKTAIPWYRALLRQAPPLPAETEVFIQRDLEDEKVHGWRTETLNRVAVAAGVADADGNAPMEFCFQLHKLGGDEQRLYDLRSIPIEQVLFEVTDEAKAEPAQQAPDAAEDWQRDLQLAFELI
;
A
#
# COMPACT_ATOMS: atom_id res chain seq x y z
N MET A 1 4.73 19.34 -2.12
CA MET A 1 4.21 18.11 -1.51
C MET A 1 4.55 18.13 -0.03
N GLY A 2 3.59 17.79 0.83
CA GLY A 2 3.80 17.66 2.28
C GLY A 2 4.34 16.28 2.65
N SER A 3 4.89 16.17 3.85
CA SER A 3 5.27 14.88 4.44
C SER A 3 4.57 14.78 5.79
N THR A 4 3.88 13.67 6.01
CA THR A 4 3.38 13.34 7.34
C THR A 4 4.52 12.84 8.20
N VAL A 5 4.68 13.41 9.40
CA VAL A 5 5.68 13.00 10.37
C VAL A 5 5.00 12.18 11.45
N THR A 6 5.39 10.90 11.60
CA THR A 6 4.99 10.05 12.71
C THR A 6 5.91 10.28 13.91
N THR A 7 5.31 10.46 15.08
CA THR A 7 6.02 10.75 16.33
C THR A 7 5.85 9.66 17.38
N ASN A 8 4.73 8.95 17.36
CA ASN A 8 4.45 7.88 18.31
C ASN A 8 3.45 6.87 17.73
N LYS A 9 3.43 5.66 18.29
CA LYS A 9 2.56 4.55 17.89
C LYS A 9 2.06 3.82 19.12
N ARG A 10 0.81 3.33 19.07
CA ARG A 10 0.22 2.47 20.10
C ARG A 10 -0.69 1.45 19.44
N ALA A 11 -0.62 0.21 19.89
CA ALA A 11 -1.62 -0.79 19.57
C ALA A 11 -2.45 -1.03 20.84
N GLY A 12 -3.76 -0.95 20.71
CA GLY A 12 -4.69 -1.46 21.70
C GLY A 12 -5.45 -2.65 21.15
N ALA A 13 -5.99 -3.48 22.03
CA ALA A 13 -6.79 -4.65 21.65
C ALA A 13 -7.84 -5.00 22.71
N PHE A 14 -8.86 -5.73 22.27
CA PHE A 14 -9.86 -6.37 23.12
C PHE A 14 -10.25 -7.74 22.54
N ARG A 15 -10.98 -8.55 23.31
CA ARG A 15 -11.43 -9.88 22.87
C ARG A 15 -12.93 -9.88 22.62
N LYS A 16 -13.33 -10.42 21.48
CA LYS A 16 -14.71 -10.81 21.20
C LYS A 16 -15.16 -11.94 22.13
N ALA A 17 -16.47 -12.14 22.22
CA ALA A 17 -17.06 -13.28 22.92
C ALA A 17 -16.60 -14.64 22.37
N ASP A 18 -16.28 -14.71 21.07
CA ASP A 18 -15.74 -15.92 20.42
C ASP A 18 -14.23 -16.13 20.66
N GLY A 19 -13.57 -15.24 21.42
CA GLY A 19 -12.15 -15.29 21.73
C GLY A 19 -11.24 -14.58 20.73
N THR A 20 -11.77 -14.15 19.57
CA THR A 20 -11.02 -13.40 18.55
C THR A 20 -10.50 -12.08 19.12
N VAL A 21 -9.22 -11.80 18.90
CA VAL A 21 -8.60 -10.53 19.32
C VAL A 21 -8.78 -9.48 18.23
N ILE A 22 -9.38 -8.34 18.59
CA ILE A 22 -9.56 -7.18 17.73
C ILE A 22 -8.60 -6.09 18.17
N TYR A 23 -7.90 -5.49 17.22
CA TYR A 23 -6.90 -4.46 17.41
C TYR A 23 -7.39 -3.09 16.94
N VAL A 24 -7.03 -2.04 17.66
CA VAL A 24 -7.14 -0.64 17.23
C VAL A 24 -5.73 -0.04 17.26
N LEU A 25 -5.27 0.47 16.13
CA LEU A 25 -3.95 1.12 16.02
C LEU A 25 -4.09 2.63 16.11
N PHE A 26 -3.24 3.26 16.91
CA PHE A 26 -3.19 4.70 17.09
C PHE A 26 -1.82 5.22 16.68
N GLU A 27 -1.80 6.20 15.79
CA GLU A 27 -0.57 6.83 15.31
C GLU A 27 -0.63 8.32 15.61
N GLU A 28 0.41 8.84 16.27
CA GLU A 28 0.58 10.26 16.51
C GLU A 28 1.33 10.86 15.33
N THR A 29 0.73 11.88 14.71
CA THR A 29 1.29 12.50 13.50
C THR A 29 1.10 14.01 13.48
N TYR A 30 1.91 14.70 12.67
CA TYR A 30 1.66 16.07 12.22
C TYR A 30 2.10 16.22 10.76
N GLU A 31 1.61 17.25 10.07
CA GLU A 31 2.06 17.59 8.71
C GLU A 31 3.28 18.50 8.77
N LYS A 32 4.38 18.12 8.10
CA LYS A 32 5.67 18.81 8.18
C LYS A 32 5.59 20.27 7.77
N ASN A 33 4.68 20.61 6.85
CA ASN A 33 4.52 21.97 6.34
C ASN A 33 3.51 22.83 7.13
N CYS A 34 2.88 22.29 8.19
CA CYS A 34 1.86 23.00 8.97
C CYS A 34 2.41 23.47 10.32
N TYR A 35 2.51 24.78 10.53
CA TYR A 35 3.06 25.37 11.76
C TYR A 35 1.97 26.03 12.63
N PRO A 36 2.04 25.93 13.97
CA PRO A 36 3.03 25.16 14.75
C PRO A 36 2.79 23.65 14.64
N HIS A 37 3.87 22.86 14.63
CA HIS A 37 3.78 21.40 14.62
C HIS A 37 3.12 20.91 15.92
N THR A 38 1.86 20.49 15.81
CA THR A 38 1.06 19.99 16.94
C THR A 38 0.71 18.53 16.68
N PRO A 39 1.50 17.56 17.17
CA PRO A 39 1.22 16.14 16.98
C PRO A 39 -0.13 15.76 17.59
N GLN A 40 -0.88 14.91 16.90
CA GLN A 40 -2.15 14.38 17.37
C GLN A 40 -2.26 12.89 17.09
N PHE A 41 -2.77 12.15 18.08
CA PHE A 41 -3.14 10.75 17.89
C PHE A 41 -4.40 10.65 17.04
N SER A 42 -4.35 9.76 16.06
CA SER A 42 -5.51 9.34 15.28
C SER A 42 -5.52 7.83 15.15
N VAL A 43 -6.71 7.26 14.99
CA VAL A 43 -6.85 5.83 14.70
C VAL A 43 -6.36 5.56 13.28
N ALA A 44 -5.39 4.66 13.15
CA ALA A 44 -4.72 4.32 11.90
C ALA A 44 -5.36 3.09 11.22
N ALA A 45 -5.78 2.11 12.03
CA ALA A 45 -6.37 0.84 11.59
C ALA A 45 -7.28 0.24 12.68
N PHE A 46 -8.22 -0.59 12.27
CA PHE A 46 -9.14 -1.33 13.14
C PHE A 46 -9.44 -2.69 12.50
N GLY A 47 -9.32 -3.79 13.26
CA GLY A 47 -9.53 -5.13 12.70
C GLY A 47 -8.86 -6.25 13.47
N THR A 48 -8.91 -7.45 12.91
CA THR A 48 -8.09 -8.58 13.36
C THR A 48 -6.59 -8.27 13.16
N ARG A 49 -5.72 -9.15 13.66
CA ARG A 49 -4.27 -9.03 13.43
C ARG A 49 -3.93 -8.94 11.93
N GLY A 50 -4.55 -9.78 11.11
CA GLY A 50 -4.31 -9.81 9.66
C GLY A 50 -4.72 -8.50 8.98
N ASP A 51 -5.89 -7.98 9.37
CA ASP A 51 -6.44 -6.72 8.85
C ASP A 51 -5.54 -5.52 9.16
N VAL A 52 -5.15 -5.37 10.42
CA VAL A 52 -4.32 -4.22 10.83
C VAL A 52 -2.89 -4.36 10.28
N LEU A 53 -2.38 -5.57 10.10
CA LEU A 53 -1.09 -5.79 9.45
C LEU A 53 -1.13 -5.43 7.97
N GLN A 54 -2.22 -5.74 7.25
CA GLN A 54 -2.39 -5.29 5.86
C GLN A 54 -2.32 -3.77 5.77
N ARG A 55 -3.04 -3.08 6.66
CA ARG A 55 -3.04 -1.62 6.74
C ARG A 55 -1.65 -1.05 7.02
N ILE A 56 -0.87 -1.72 7.89
CA ILE A 56 0.52 -1.33 8.18
C ILE A 56 1.39 -1.44 6.93
N PHE A 57 1.33 -2.55 6.19
CA PHE A 57 2.12 -2.74 4.96
C PHE A 57 1.72 -1.74 3.87
N GLN A 58 0.42 -1.50 3.67
CA GLN A 58 -0.07 -0.49 2.73
C GLN A 58 0.47 0.91 3.07
N ARG A 59 0.48 1.30 4.35
CA ARG A 59 1.04 2.58 4.79
C ARG A 59 2.55 2.64 4.69
N ALA A 60 3.24 1.52 4.88
CA ALA A 60 4.69 1.45 4.80
C ALA A 60 5.21 1.82 3.40
N SER A 61 4.39 1.70 2.35
CA SER A 61 4.73 2.19 1.00
C SER A 61 5.06 3.68 0.96
N SER A 62 4.40 4.48 1.82
CA SER A 62 4.61 5.93 1.92
C SER A 62 5.98 6.28 2.52
N CYS A 63 6.65 5.32 3.18
CA CYS A 63 8.01 5.50 3.69
C CYS A 63 9.03 5.56 2.55
N GLU A 64 8.89 4.76 1.49
CA GLU A 64 9.84 4.73 0.36
C GLU A 64 9.86 6.05 -0.42
N GLY A 65 8.67 6.60 -0.70
CA GLY A 65 8.53 7.89 -1.38
C GLY A 65 8.82 9.10 -0.49
N GLY A 66 9.13 8.90 0.79
CA GLY A 66 9.40 9.97 1.76
C GLY A 66 8.17 10.79 2.16
N MET A 67 6.96 10.32 1.85
CA MET A 67 5.70 10.95 2.26
C MET A 67 5.40 10.70 3.74
N LEU A 68 5.87 9.59 4.30
CA LEU A 68 5.86 9.30 5.72
C LEU A 68 7.29 9.36 6.27
N GLN A 69 7.50 10.18 7.29
CA GLN A 69 8.81 10.45 7.90
C GLN A 69 8.75 10.30 9.42
N SER A 70 9.89 10.09 10.06
CA SER A 70 10.07 10.32 11.49
C SER A 70 10.50 11.77 11.74
N ARG A 71 10.57 12.20 13.00
CA ARG A 71 11.16 13.51 13.36
C ARG A 71 12.61 13.65 12.89
N ALA A 72 13.34 12.54 12.79
CA ALA A 72 14.73 12.50 12.34
C ALA A 72 14.88 12.48 10.81
N GLY A 73 13.76 12.38 10.06
CA GLY A 73 13.77 12.36 8.60
C GLY A 73 13.18 11.07 8.02
N THR A 74 13.74 10.58 6.92
CA THR A 74 13.23 9.41 6.20
C THR A 74 13.24 8.17 7.08
N ILE A 75 12.16 7.39 7.03
CA ILE A 75 12.03 6.07 7.67
C ILE A 75 11.98 4.99 6.57
N ARG A 76 12.48 3.79 6.85
CA ARG A 76 12.36 2.64 5.96
C ARG A 76 11.06 1.85 6.23
N PRO A 77 10.39 1.27 5.21
CA PRO A 77 9.21 0.44 5.41
C PRO A 77 9.42 -0.69 6.42
N GLU A 78 10.54 -1.42 6.31
CA GLU A 78 10.85 -2.54 7.19
C GLU A 78 10.98 -2.10 8.66
N ALA A 79 11.55 -0.92 8.92
CA ALA A 79 11.63 -0.36 10.27
C ALA A 79 10.23 0.02 10.78
N TYR A 80 9.42 0.67 9.93
CA TYR A 80 8.05 1.04 10.26
C TYR A 80 7.18 -0.17 10.62
N ILE A 81 7.27 -1.24 9.83
CA ILE A 81 6.57 -2.51 10.03
C ILE A 81 7.02 -3.18 11.34
N GLU A 82 8.33 -3.27 11.58
CA GLU A 82 8.86 -3.90 12.79
C GLU A 82 8.45 -3.16 14.07
N THR A 83 8.45 -1.82 14.06
CA THR A 83 7.93 -1.03 15.20
C THR A 83 6.46 -1.36 15.48
N TRP A 84 5.61 -1.44 14.46
CA TRP A 84 4.22 -1.84 14.64
C TRP A 84 4.07 -3.26 15.16
N LYS A 85 4.85 -4.23 14.66
CA LYS A 85 4.85 -5.61 15.16
C LYS A 85 5.21 -5.68 16.64
N GLN A 86 6.13 -4.84 17.12
CA GLN A 86 6.45 -4.74 18.54
C GLN A 86 5.24 -4.27 19.36
N HIS A 87 4.55 -3.20 18.93
CA HIS A 87 3.32 -2.77 19.59
C HIS A 87 2.22 -3.84 19.57
N LEU A 88 2.04 -4.53 18.44
CA LEU A 88 1.07 -5.62 18.31
C LEU A 88 1.39 -6.84 19.20
N SER A 89 2.65 -7.02 19.62
CA SER A 89 3.04 -8.12 20.51
C SER A 89 2.66 -7.89 21.97
N LYS A 90 2.41 -6.64 22.35
CA LYS A 90 2.04 -6.21 23.71
C LYS A 90 1.01 -5.07 23.64
N PRO A 91 -0.18 -5.31 23.07
CA PRO A 91 -1.18 -4.27 22.92
C PRO A 91 -1.73 -3.87 24.30
N GLY A 92 -2.09 -2.60 24.46
CA GLY A 92 -2.86 -2.14 25.60
C GLY A 92 -4.30 -2.67 25.55
N GLU A 93 -4.91 -2.91 26.70
CA GLU A 93 -6.33 -3.28 26.77
C GLU A 93 -7.20 -2.09 26.35
N ILE A 94 -8.20 -2.37 25.53
CA ILE A 94 -9.26 -1.42 25.18
C ILE A 94 -10.52 -1.81 25.94
N TYR A 95 -10.95 -0.96 26.85
CA TYR A 95 -12.20 -1.14 27.57
C TYR A 95 -13.39 -0.91 26.65
N ASP A 96 -14.51 -1.54 26.99
CA ASP A 96 -15.75 -1.28 26.26
C ASP A 96 -16.14 0.19 26.41
N THR A 97 -16.63 0.76 25.33
CA THR A 97 -17.02 2.15 25.26
C THR A 97 -18.14 2.31 24.24
N GLU A 98 -19.01 3.27 24.50
CA GLU A 98 -20.10 3.60 23.60
C GLU A 98 -19.59 4.45 22.43
N ILE A 99 -20.03 4.10 21.23
CA ILE A 99 -19.68 4.77 19.97
C ILE A 99 -20.97 5.32 19.36
N ASP A 100 -21.01 6.63 19.16
CA ASP A 100 -22.15 7.30 18.52
C ASP A 100 -22.00 7.31 17.00
N LEU A 101 -22.97 6.69 16.32
CA LEU A 101 -23.08 6.67 14.87
C LEU A 101 -24.16 7.67 14.44
N SER A 102 -23.77 8.65 13.64
CA SER A 102 -24.67 9.68 13.11
C SER A 102 -24.24 10.11 11.71
N ILE A 103 -25.22 10.57 10.93
CA ILE A 103 -24.98 11.18 9.61
C ILE A 103 -24.73 12.67 9.80
N GLY A 104 -23.72 13.21 9.13
CA GLY A 104 -23.50 14.66 9.12
C GLY A 104 -22.77 15.16 7.89
N GLU A 105 -22.82 16.48 7.69
CA GLU A 105 -22.22 17.16 6.54
C GLU A 105 -20.69 17.29 6.65
N SER A 106 -20.14 17.17 7.87
CA SER A 106 -18.71 17.34 8.11
C SER A 106 -17.91 16.17 7.56
N TYR A 107 -16.76 16.47 6.96
CA TYR A 107 -15.76 15.45 6.63
C TYR A 107 -15.32 14.64 7.86
N ARG A 108 -15.51 15.14 9.10
CA ARG A 108 -15.19 14.40 10.33
C ARG A 108 -16.38 13.63 10.94
N SER A 109 -17.56 13.67 10.32
CA SER A 109 -18.72 12.93 10.81
C SER A 109 -18.45 11.41 10.77
N PRO A 110 -19.04 10.63 11.71
CA PRO A 110 -18.96 9.17 11.70
C PRO A 110 -19.37 8.61 10.33
N ILE A 111 -20.53 9.04 9.81
CA ILE A 111 -20.99 8.76 8.45
C ILE A 111 -21.17 10.09 7.71
N PRO A 112 -20.32 10.42 6.72
CA PRO A 112 -20.50 11.60 5.88
C PRO A 112 -21.77 11.51 5.04
N LEU A 113 -22.49 12.63 4.90
CA LEU A 113 -23.69 12.73 4.06
C LEU A 113 -23.45 12.26 2.62
N SER A 114 -22.25 12.51 2.08
CA SER A 114 -21.83 12.11 0.73
C SER A 114 -21.76 10.60 0.50
N SER A 115 -21.68 9.80 1.58
CA SER A 115 -21.50 8.34 1.50
C SER A 115 -22.76 7.57 1.91
N VAL A 116 -23.86 8.26 2.22
CA VAL A 116 -25.05 7.66 2.86
C VAL A 116 -25.66 6.51 2.04
N GLU A 117 -25.78 6.64 0.72
CA GLU A 117 -26.39 5.58 -0.11
C GLU A 117 -25.49 4.33 -0.25
N GLU A 118 -24.18 4.54 -0.31
CA GLU A 118 -23.20 3.45 -0.29
C GLU A 118 -23.28 2.70 1.04
N ILE A 119 -23.27 3.43 2.16
CA ILE A 119 -23.36 2.86 3.50
C ILE A 119 -24.71 2.16 3.74
N ARG A 120 -25.81 2.74 3.25
CA ARG A 120 -27.14 2.09 3.30
C ARG A 120 -27.10 0.74 2.62
N THR A 121 -26.62 0.71 1.37
CA THR A 121 -26.56 -0.51 0.56
C THR A 121 -25.69 -1.58 1.23
N LEU A 122 -24.54 -1.17 1.77
CA LEU A 122 -23.66 -2.05 2.54
C LEU A 122 -24.37 -2.61 3.78
N MET A 123 -24.96 -1.75 4.61
CA MET A 123 -25.63 -2.16 5.85
C MET A 123 -26.82 -3.09 5.57
N ASP A 124 -27.64 -2.79 4.56
CA ASP A 124 -28.73 -3.65 4.11
C ASP A 124 -28.21 -5.04 3.71
N SER A 125 -27.16 -5.10 2.89
CA SER A 125 -26.57 -6.38 2.43
C SER A 125 -26.00 -7.25 3.57
N ARG A 126 -25.67 -6.63 4.70
CA ARG A 126 -25.09 -7.27 5.90
C ARG A 126 -26.12 -7.54 6.99
N GLY A 127 -27.40 -7.23 6.75
CA GLY A 127 -28.48 -7.44 7.71
C GLY A 127 -28.62 -6.35 8.79
N TYR A 128 -27.98 -5.19 8.59
CA TYR A 128 -28.00 -4.05 9.51
C TYR A 128 -28.97 -2.92 9.09
N GLY A 129 -29.96 -3.22 8.23
CA GLY A 129 -30.89 -2.22 7.71
C GLY A 129 -31.71 -1.52 8.81
N ALA A 130 -32.05 -2.22 9.90
CA ALA A 130 -32.76 -1.64 11.05
C ALA A 130 -31.88 -0.58 11.76
N GLN A 131 -30.63 -0.92 12.03
CA GLN A 131 -29.64 -0.02 12.63
C GLN A 131 -29.39 1.21 11.76
N PHE A 132 -29.33 1.05 10.44
CA PHE A 132 -29.24 2.18 9.53
C PHE A 132 -30.49 3.08 9.59
N GLY A 133 -31.68 2.49 9.74
CA GLY A 133 -32.93 3.20 9.99
C GLY A 133 -32.85 4.11 11.22
N GLU A 134 -32.29 3.61 12.32
CA GLU A 134 -32.07 4.37 13.57
C GLU A 134 -31.06 5.51 13.39
N ILE A 135 -29.92 5.22 12.76
CA ILE A 135 -28.90 6.24 12.41
C ILE A 135 -29.54 7.37 11.60
N ARG A 136 -30.36 7.04 10.59
CA ARG A 136 -31.03 8.01 9.74
C ARG A 136 -32.08 8.84 10.48
N ALA A 137 -32.72 8.26 11.50
CA ALA A 137 -33.69 8.98 12.34
C ALA A 137 -33.00 9.98 13.29
N GLY A 138 -31.71 9.81 13.58
CA GLY A 138 -30.89 10.78 14.30
C GLY A 138 -29.50 10.26 14.64
N SER A 139 -29.43 9.24 15.49
CA SER A 139 -28.19 8.60 15.91
C SER A 139 -28.44 7.22 16.47
N LEU A 140 -27.42 6.36 16.38
CA LEU A 140 -27.38 5.06 17.03
C LEU A 140 -26.12 4.99 17.91
N THR A 141 -26.29 4.70 19.20
CA THR A 141 -25.17 4.44 20.11
C THR A 141 -24.96 2.94 20.21
N VAL A 142 -23.73 2.48 19.96
CA VAL A 142 -23.36 1.05 19.96
C VAL A 142 -22.20 0.78 20.91
N SER A 143 -22.11 -0.44 21.43
CA SER A 143 -20.96 -0.88 22.24
C SER A 143 -19.81 -1.29 21.34
N LEU A 144 -18.59 -0.80 21.63
CA LEU A 144 -17.38 -1.18 20.90
C LEU A 144 -17.17 -2.70 20.91
N HIS A 145 -17.47 -3.35 22.04
CA HIS A 145 -17.25 -4.79 22.21
C HIS A 145 -18.43 -5.62 21.67
N ALA A 146 -19.66 -5.25 21.99
CA ALA A 146 -20.84 -6.04 21.62
C ALA A 146 -21.21 -5.90 20.14
N ASP A 147 -21.03 -4.71 19.56
CA ASP A 147 -21.41 -4.39 18.17
C ASP A 147 -20.20 -4.31 17.24
N VAL A 148 -19.10 -4.94 17.62
CA VAL A 148 -17.82 -4.89 16.89
C VAL A 148 -17.94 -5.30 15.42
N ASP A 149 -18.81 -6.26 15.10
CA ASP A 149 -18.96 -6.74 13.72
C ASP A 149 -19.61 -5.68 12.81
N LEU A 150 -20.55 -4.88 13.35
CA LEU A 150 -21.08 -3.70 12.67
C LEU A 150 -19.98 -2.64 12.48
N LEU A 151 -19.20 -2.38 13.54
CA LEU A 151 -18.11 -1.40 13.47
C LEU A 151 -17.01 -1.81 12.49
N LEU A 152 -16.66 -3.11 12.42
CA LEU A 152 -15.69 -3.64 11.46
C LEU A 152 -16.22 -3.54 10.02
N ALA A 153 -17.52 -3.80 9.80
CA ALA A 153 -18.13 -3.65 8.48
C ALA A 153 -18.07 -2.20 7.97
N LEU A 154 -18.21 -1.22 8.86
CA LEU A 154 -18.18 0.20 8.50
C LEU A 154 -16.76 0.78 8.45
N TYR A 155 -15.88 0.38 9.37
CA TYR A 155 -14.63 1.08 9.66
C TYR A 155 -13.37 0.21 9.64
N GLY A 156 -13.51 -1.10 9.44
CA GLY A 156 -12.40 -2.05 9.40
C GLY A 156 -11.53 -1.94 8.15
N GLN A 157 -10.56 -2.84 8.02
CA GLN A 157 -9.73 -2.92 6.82
C GLN A 157 -10.59 -3.28 5.59
N GLY A 158 -10.46 -2.50 4.51
CA GLY A 158 -11.27 -2.66 3.29
C GLY A 158 -12.71 -2.11 3.39
N ALA A 159 -13.09 -1.55 4.54
CA ALA A 159 -14.40 -0.92 4.73
C ALA A 159 -14.46 0.48 4.06
N PRO A 160 -15.66 1.01 3.75
CA PRO A 160 -15.82 2.28 3.04
C PRO A 160 -15.41 3.50 3.88
N LEU A 161 -15.38 3.38 5.22
CA LEU A 161 -15.05 4.49 6.11
C LEU A 161 -13.77 4.21 6.88
N SER A 162 -13.01 5.26 7.18
CA SER A 162 -11.82 5.14 8.02
C SER A 162 -12.16 5.16 9.51
N ALA A 163 -11.55 4.28 10.30
CA ALA A 163 -11.80 4.14 11.74
C ALA A 163 -11.64 5.40 12.60
N TRP A 164 -10.80 6.36 12.21
CA TRP A 164 -10.65 7.62 12.96
C TRP A 164 -11.94 8.43 13.04
N ARG A 165 -12.92 8.18 12.16
CA ARG A 165 -14.22 8.86 12.13
C ARG A 165 -15.07 8.58 13.37
N ALA A 166 -15.00 7.36 13.90
CA ALA A 166 -15.84 6.91 15.01
C ALA A 166 -15.01 6.58 16.26
N LEU A 167 -13.77 6.12 16.08
CA LEU A 167 -12.97 5.57 17.17
C LEU A 167 -11.97 6.58 17.77
N GLY A 168 -12.07 7.86 17.41
CA GLY A 168 -11.13 8.90 17.88
C GLY A 168 -11.13 9.13 19.41
N ARG A 169 -12.17 8.68 20.12
CA ARG A 169 -12.28 8.76 21.59
C ARG A 169 -11.91 7.47 22.31
N VAL A 170 -11.66 6.38 21.58
CA VAL A 170 -11.31 5.09 22.17
C VAL A 170 -9.98 5.22 22.92
N HIS A 171 -9.98 4.84 24.19
CA HIS A 171 -8.80 4.89 25.03
C HIS A 171 -8.01 3.58 24.97
N CYS A 172 -6.72 3.67 24.62
CA CYS A 172 -5.78 2.57 24.75
C CYS A 172 -5.16 2.61 26.16
N SER A 173 -5.50 1.62 27.00
CA SER A 173 -4.94 1.48 28.35
C SER A 173 -3.44 1.21 28.31
N LYS A 174 -2.75 1.48 29.42
CA LYS A 174 -1.37 1.03 29.66
C LYS A 174 -1.30 -0.41 30.18
N VAL A 175 -2.44 -0.96 30.61
CA VAL A 175 -2.55 -2.36 31.04
C VAL A 175 -2.45 -3.23 29.79
N PRO A 176 -1.48 -4.16 29.69
CA PRO A 176 -1.34 -4.99 28.49
C PRO A 176 -2.42 -6.07 28.44
N LEU A 177 -3.04 -6.26 27.28
CA LEU A 177 -3.84 -7.44 26.98
C LEU A 177 -2.89 -8.59 26.61
N THR A 178 -3.02 -9.73 27.27
CA THR A 178 -2.27 -10.94 26.88
C THR A 178 -2.73 -11.43 25.51
N VAL A 179 -1.80 -11.53 24.57
CA VAL A 179 -2.00 -12.08 23.22
C VAL A 179 -0.93 -13.13 22.93
N ASP A 180 -1.21 -14.03 22.00
CA ASP A 180 -0.25 -15.07 21.64
C ASP A 180 1.01 -14.44 21.01
N PRO A 181 2.21 -14.86 21.45
CA PRO A 181 3.44 -14.29 20.94
C PRO A 181 3.65 -14.72 19.49
N VAL A 182 3.77 -13.75 18.59
CA VAL A 182 4.19 -14.00 17.21
C VAL A 182 5.69 -13.81 17.11
N ARG A 183 6.41 -14.89 16.77
CA ARG A 183 7.87 -14.87 16.64
C ARG A 183 8.25 -14.86 15.17
N ASN A 184 9.29 -14.10 14.85
CA ASN A 184 9.86 -14.14 13.52
C ASN A 184 10.43 -15.54 13.26
N VAL A 185 10.15 -16.07 12.09
CA VAL A 185 10.71 -17.30 11.55
C VAL A 185 11.71 -16.94 10.46
N LYS A 186 12.64 -17.84 10.17
CA LYS A 186 13.60 -17.64 9.08
C LYS A 186 12.83 -17.65 7.76
N ALA A 187 13.07 -16.66 6.90
CA ALA A 187 12.58 -16.69 5.53
C ALA A 187 13.16 -17.91 4.81
N ASP A 188 12.28 -18.73 4.26
CA ASP A 188 12.60 -20.00 3.60
C ASP A 188 12.99 -19.80 2.14
N ARG A 189 12.29 -18.92 1.41
CA ARG A 189 12.52 -18.63 0.00
C ARG A 189 12.14 -17.19 -0.39
N MET A 190 13.01 -16.56 -1.18
CA MET A 190 12.73 -15.28 -1.84
C MET A 190 12.00 -15.52 -3.18
N PRO A 191 11.14 -14.60 -3.64
CA PRO A 191 10.47 -14.74 -4.92
C PRO A 191 11.47 -14.66 -6.07
N ARG A 192 11.15 -15.27 -7.20
CA ARG A 192 11.96 -15.09 -8.42
C ARG A 192 11.64 -13.73 -9.01
N VAL A 193 12.64 -12.85 -9.11
CA VAL A 193 12.45 -11.49 -9.63
C VAL A 193 13.36 -11.27 -10.82
N ARG A 194 12.78 -10.78 -11.92
CA ARG A 194 13.52 -10.18 -13.04
C ARG A 194 13.21 -8.69 -13.05
N ALA A 195 14.24 -7.86 -13.12
CA ALA A 195 14.08 -6.41 -13.14
C ALA A 195 15.04 -5.79 -14.16
N PHE A 196 14.55 -4.77 -14.87
CA PHE A 196 15.32 -4.02 -15.84
C PHE A 196 15.02 -2.53 -15.74
N ARG A 197 15.99 -1.69 -16.08
CA ARG A 197 15.84 -0.24 -16.22
C ARG A 197 15.29 0.07 -17.61
N LEU A 198 14.08 0.60 -17.70
CA LEU A 198 13.55 1.14 -18.95
C LEU A 198 14.28 2.44 -19.33
N ASP A 199 14.55 3.26 -18.31
CA ASP A 199 15.36 4.48 -18.38
C ASP A 199 16.08 4.72 -17.04
N GLU A 200 16.58 5.93 -16.80
CA GLU A 200 17.26 6.30 -15.55
C GLU A 200 16.38 6.13 -14.28
N ASN A 201 15.07 6.25 -14.43
CA ASN A 201 14.11 6.29 -13.33
C ASN A 201 13.16 5.09 -13.31
N GLU A 202 12.62 4.67 -14.46
CA GLU A 202 11.62 3.62 -14.54
C GLU A 202 12.20 2.21 -14.65
N LEU A 203 11.53 1.30 -13.95
CA LEU A 203 11.80 -0.12 -13.94
C LEU A 203 10.69 -0.91 -14.65
N VAL A 204 11.07 -2.06 -15.19
CA VAL A 204 10.15 -3.11 -15.63
C VAL A 204 10.47 -4.37 -14.83
N VAL A 205 9.46 -4.95 -14.18
CA VAL A 205 9.63 -6.04 -13.22
C VAL A 205 8.68 -7.19 -13.50
N SER A 206 9.17 -8.40 -13.26
CA SER A 206 8.44 -9.67 -13.30
C SER A 206 8.74 -10.41 -12.01
N ILE A 207 7.70 -10.91 -11.35
CA ILE A 207 7.79 -11.60 -10.07
C ILE A 207 7.13 -12.97 -10.21
N ASN A 208 7.85 -14.03 -9.81
CA ASN A 208 7.40 -15.42 -9.88
C ASN A 208 6.90 -15.85 -11.26
N GLY A 209 7.52 -15.32 -12.32
CA GLY A 209 7.16 -15.64 -13.71
C GLY A 209 5.95 -14.86 -14.23
N SER A 210 5.45 -13.85 -13.50
CA SER A 210 4.45 -12.92 -14.04
C SER A 210 4.98 -12.22 -15.30
N PRO A 211 4.10 -11.74 -16.19
CA PRO A 211 4.52 -10.93 -17.33
C PRO A 211 5.36 -9.73 -16.89
N LEU A 212 6.38 -9.39 -17.68
CA LEU A 212 7.24 -8.26 -17.41
C LEU A 212 6.45 -6.97 -17.67
N ARG A 213 6.20 -6.19 -16.61
CA ARG A 213 5.39 -4.97 -16.66
C ARG A 213 6.14 -3.81 -16.02
N ARG A 214 5.80 -2.58 -16.40
CA ARG A 214 6.39 -1.39 -15.77
C ARG A 214 6.10 -1.40 -14.28
N ALA A 215 7.07 -1.05 -13.46
CA ALA A 215 6.91 -0.94 -12.01
C ALA A 215 7.05 0.53 -11.54
N GLY A 216 7.24 1.46 -12.47
CA GLY A 216 7.53 2.86 -12.21
C GLY A 216 8.92 3.04 -11.59
N TRP A 217 9.07 4.09 -10.79
CA TRP A 217 10.33 4.40 -10.10
C TRP A 217 10.61 3.40 -8.98
N ASP A 218 11.85 3.31 -8.51
CA ASP A 218 12.28 2.38 -7.45
C ASP A 218 11.32 2.36 -6.24
N TYR A 219 10.90 3.53 -5.76
CA TYR A 219 10.01 3.62 -4.61
C TYR A 219 8.60 3.08 -4.90
N ASN A 220 8.10 3.23 -6.13
CA ASN A 220 6.81 2.66 -6.56
C ASN A 220 6.90 1.14 -6.67
N ALA A 221 8.00 0.64 -7.22
CA ALA A 221 8.24 -0.79 -7.36
C ALA A 221 8.34 -1.48 -5.99
N VAL A 222 9.09 -0.88 -5.04
CA VAL A 222 9.16 -1.38 -3.66
C VAL A 222 7.80 -1.24 -2.96
N GLY A 223 7.11 -0.11 -3.12
CA GLY A 223 5.77 0.10 -2.55
C GLY A 223 4.77 -0.97 -2.98
N SER A 224 4.76 -1.34 -4.26
CA SER A 224 3.90 -2.40 -4.80
C SER A 224 4.31 -3.80 -4.32
N PHE A 225 5.59 -4.03 -4.06
CA PHE A 225 6.08 -5.30 -3.51
C PHE A 225 5.61 -5.55 -2.06
N LEU A 226 5.17 -4.51 -1.34
CA LEU A 226 4.70 -4.66 0.04
C LEU A 226 3.43 -5.51 0.16
N ASP A 227 2.59 -5.56 -0.87
CA ASP A 227 1.41 -6.44 -0.84
C ASP A 227 1.82 -7.91 -0.85
N LEU A 228 2.77 -8.30 -1.73
CA LEU A 228 3.35 -9.64 -1.70
C LEU A 228 4.07 -9.92 -0.38
N ALA A 229 4.79 -8.92 0.15
CA ALA A 229 5.48 -9.07 1.43
C ALA A 229 4.51 -9.28 2.59
N TYR A 230 3.35 -8.63 2.57
CA TYR A 230 2.29 -8.85 3.55
C TYR A 230 1.75 -10.29 3.49
N GLU A 231 1.46 -10.81 2.30
CA GLU A 231 0.96 -12.18 2.13
C GLU A 231 1.92 -13.21 2.73
N HIS A 232 3.22 -13.07 2.46
CA HIS A 232 4.22 -13.94 3.06
C HIS A 232 4.40 -13.71 4.56
N GLU A 233 4.34 -12.47 5.05
CA GLU A 233 4.50 -12.12 6.46
C GLU A 233 3.41 -12.76 7.35
N LEU A 234 2.19 -12.95 6.83
CA LEU A 234 1.12 -13.63 7.56
C LEU A 234 1.45 -15.10 7.88
N HIS A 235 2.14 -15.79 6.97
CA HIS A 235 2.48 -17.20 7.11
C HIS A 235 3.87 -17.42 7.71
N ALA A 236 4.79 -16.51 7.44
CA ALA A 236 6.16 -16.53 7.91
C ALA A 236 6.53 -15.15 8.50
N PRO A 237 6.16 -14.87 9.76
CA PRO A 237 6.47 -13.59 10.39
C PRO A 237 7.97 -13.30 10.33
N GLY A 238 8.34 -12.06 10.01
CA GLY A 238 9.73 -11.65 9.79
C GLY A 238 10.22 -11.79 8.37
N TRP A 239 9.43 -12.35 7.45
CA TRP A 239 9.79 -12.45 6.04
C TRP A 239 10.01 -11.07 5.40
N GLY A 240 9.11 -10.12 5.64
CA GLY A 240 9.20 -8.77 5.07
C GLY A 240 10.49 -8.03 5.48
N LYS A 241 10.96 -8.27 6.71
CA LYS A 241 12.22 -7.70 7.23
C LYS A 241 13.43 -8.08 6.37
N THR A 242 13.43 -9.26 5.77
CA THR A 242 14.51 -9.72 4.89
C THR A 242 14.22 -9.40 3.43
N ALA A 243 13.00 -9.64 2.97
CA ALA A 243 12.65 -9.56 1.55
C ALA A 243 12.60 -8.13 1.01
N ILE A 244 12.08 -7.17 1.79
CA ILE A 244 11.97 -5.76 1.35
C ILE A 244 13.35 -5.16 1.02
N PRO A 245 14.37 -5.19 1.92
CA PRO A 245 15.68 -4.65 1.61
C PRO A 245 16.40 -5.45 0.50
N TRP A 246 16.21 -6.78 0.44
CA TRP A 246 16.73 -7.60 -0.66
C TRP A 246 16.18 -7.15 -2.01
N TYR A 247 14.86 -6.98 -2.11
CA TYR A 247 14.20 -6.56 -3.34
C TYR A 247 14.64 -5.14 -3.74
N ARG A 248 14.73 -4.21 -2.78
CA ARG A 248 15.27 -2.86 -3.03
C ARG A 248 16.70 -2.90 -3.58
N ALA A 249 17.57 -3.74 -3.03
CA ALA A 249 18.94 -3.89 -3.52
C ALA A 249 18.98 -4.47 -4.95
N LEU A 250 18.12 -5.45 -5.23
CA LEU A 250 17.96 -6.04 -6.56
C LEU A 250 17.57 -4.99 -7.60
N LEU A 251 16.57 -4.15 -7.31
CA LEU A 251 16.12 -3.10 -8.22
C LEU A 251 17.20 -2.04 -8.52
N ARG A 252 18.03 -1.70 -7.53
CA ARG A 252 19.16 -0.75 -7.72
C ARG A 252 20.22 -1.31 -8.67
N GLN A 253 20.36 -2.63 -8.74
CA GLN A 253 21.32 -3.32 -9.59
C GLN A 253 20.70 -3.78 -10.92
N ALA A 254 19.44 -3.42 -11.19
CA ALA A 254 18.77 -3.82 -12.42
C ALA A 254 19.53 -3.30 -13.66
N PRO A 255 19.90 -4.17 -14.62
CA PRO A 255 20.56 -3.73 -15.84
C PRO A 255 19.59 -2.96 -16.76
N PRO A 256 20.10 -2.21 -17.74
CA PRO A 256 19.27 -1.65 -18.81
C PRO A 256 18.44 -2.72 -19.50
N LEU A 257 17.20 -2.38 -19.83
CA LEU A 257 16.31 -3.24 -20.61
C LEU A 257 16.93 -3.45 -22.00
N PRO A 258 17.06 -4.70 -22.50
CA PRO A 258 17.69 -4.95 -23.79
C PRO A 258 16.98 -4.22 -24.93
N ALA A 259 17.76 -3.67 -25.86
CA ALA A 259 17.24 -2.94 -27.02
C ALA A 259 16.34 -3.79 -27.93
N GLU A 260 16.53 -5.11 -27.92
CA GLU A 260 15.74 -6.10 -28.68
C GLU A 260 14.48 -6.58 -27.95
N THR A 261 14.16 -6.02 -26.78
CA THR A 261 12.93 -6.34 -26.04
C THR A 261 11.71 -6.04 -26.91
N GLU A 262 10.81 -7.01 -27.03
CA GLU A 262 9.53 -6.83 -27.69
C GLU A 262 8.56 -6.12 -26.74
N VAL A 263 7.91 -5.08 -27.24
CA VAL A 263 6.91 -4.29 -26.52
C VAL A 263 5.56 -4.55 -27.18
N PHE A 264 4.65 -5.15 -26.43
CA PHE A 264 3.28 -5.43 -26.88
C PHE A 264 2.34 -4.40 -26.27
N ILE A 265 1.48 -3.83 -27.10
CA ILE A 265 0.48 -2.85 -26.69
C ILE A 265 -0.90 -3.31 -27.15
N GLN A 266 -1.84 -3.39 -26.21
CA GLN A 266 -3.25 -3.66 -26.46
C GLN A 266 -4.09 -2.45 -26.03
N ARG A 267 -4.81 -1.85 -26.98
CA ARG A 267 -5.59 -0.64 -26.74
C ARG A 267 -6.87 -0.93 -25.95
N ASP A 268 -7.27 0.04 -25.13
CA ASP A 268 -8.56 0.06 -24.45
C ASP A 268 -9.40 1.24 -24.94
N LEU A 269 -10.38 0.95 -25.80
CA LEU A 269 -11.25 1.97 -26.39
C LEU A 269 -12.17 2.66 -25.38
N GLU A 270 -12.48 2.04 -24.24
CA GLU A 270 -13.29 2.69 -23.20
C GLU A 270 -12.47 3.73 -22.47
N ASP A 271 -11.24 3.36 -22.10
CA ASP A 271 -10.27 4.27 -21.51
C ASP A 271 -9.96 5.48 -22.41
N GLU A 272 -9.79 5.24 -23.70
CA GLU A 272 -9.54 6.29 -24.69
C GLU A 272 -10.72 7.27 -24.86
N LYS A 273 -11.96 6.81 -24.74
CA LYS A 273 -13.14 7.69 -24.77
C LYS A 273 -13.15 8.67 -23.60
N VAL A 274 -12.66 8.23 -22.44
CA VAL A 274 -12.56 9.07 -21.25
C VAL A 274 -11.34 9.98 -21.34
N HIS A 275 -10.25 9.51 -21.96
CA HIS A 275 -8.96 10.18 -22.02
C HIS A 275 -8.45 10.34 -23.45
N GLY A 276 -9.08 11.21 -24.25
CA GLY A 276 -8.76 11.37 -25.69
C GLY A 276 -7.28 11.68 -26.01
N TRP A 277 -6.54 12.27 -25.08
CA TRP A 277 -5.08 12.48 -25.22
C TRP A 277 -4.28 11.17 -25.29
N ARG A 278 -4.80 10.05 -24.76
CA ARG A 278 -4.15 8.72 -24.82
C ARG A 278 -4.17 8.15 -26.22
N THR A 279 -5.22 8.39 -27.01
CA THR A 279 -5.27 8.00 -28.42
C THR A 279 -4.12 8.66 -29.21
N GLU A 280 -3.90 9.96 -28.98
CA GLU A 280 -2.79 10.68 -29.61
C GLU A 280 -1.43 10.12 -29.19
N THR A 281 -1.26 9.81 -27.90
CA THR A 281 -0.04 9.18 -27.37
C THR A 281 0.22 7.82 -28.01
N LEU A 282 -0.79 6.96 -28.12
CA LEU A 282 -0.69 5.66 -28.78
C LEU A 282 -0.29 5.80 -30.26
N ASN A 283 -0.90 6.75 -30.97
CA ASN A 283 -0.56 7.07 -32.36
C ASN A 283 0.91 7.52 -32.49
N ARG A 284 1.39 8.42 -31.61
CA ARG A 284 2.80 8.86 -31.60
C ARG A 284 3.76 7.69 -31.37
N VAL A 285 3.45 6.78 -30.45
CA VAL A 285 4.25 5.57 -30.20
C VAL A 285 4.26 4.66 -31.42
N ALA A 286 3.10 4.39 -32.03
CA ALA A 286 2.99 3.53 -33.21
C ALA A 286 3.73 4.11 -34.43
N VAL A 287 3.65 5.43 -34.65
CA VAL A 287 4.40 6.12 -35.71
C VAL A 287 5.90 6.02 -35.45
N ALA A 288 6.34 6.30 -34.22
CA ALA A 288 7.75 6.19 -33.83
C ALA A 288 8.29 4.76 -34.00
N ALA A 289 7.48 3.77 -33.66
CA ALA A 289 7.81 2.35 -33.81
C ALA A 289 7.75 1.85 -35.27
N GLY A 290 7.17 2.63 -36.19
CA GLY A 290 7.01 2.27 -37.60
C GLY A 290 5.92 1.23 -37.85
N VAL A 291 4.90 1.18 -37.00
CA VAL A 291 3.78 0.21 -37.05
C VAL A 291 2.41 0.86 -37.19
N ALA A 292 2.35 2.19 -37.31
CA ALA A 292 1.12 2.92 -37.60
C ALA A 292 0.60 2.63 -39.02
N ASP A 293 -0.70 2.81 -39.23
CA ASP A 293 -1.31 2.76 -40.55
C ASP A 293 -0.95 3.98 -41.43
N ALA A 294 -1.48 4.03 -42.64
CA ALA A 294 -1.21 5.10 -43.60
C ALA A 294 -1.65 6.49 -43.12
N ASP A 295 -2.63 6.55 -42.22
CA ASP A 295 -3.17 7.78 -41.63
C ASP A 295 -2.46 8.14 -40.31
N GLY A 296 -1.47 7.34 -39.89
CA GLY A 296 -0.70 7.54 -38.67
C GLY A 296 -1.40 7.02 -37.41
N ASN A 297 -2.42 6.18 -37.53
CA ASN A 297 -3.12 5.62 -36.39
C ASN A 297 -2.48 4.32 -35.90
N ALA A 298 -2.47 4.13 -34.58
CA ALA A 298 -2.05 2.90 -33.96
C ALA A 298 -3.07 1.76 -34.22
N PRO A 299 -2.64 0.55 -34.58
CA PRO A 299 -3.53 -0.63 -34.61
C PRO A 299 -4.14 -0.94 -33.23
N MET A 300 -5.20 -1.76 -33.19
CA MET A 300 -5.81 -2.21 -31.93
C MET A 300 -4.82 -2.95 -31.02
N GLU A 301 -3.98 -3.76 -31.64
CA GLU A 301 -2.90 -4.51 -31.02
C GLU A 301 -1.67 -4.34 -31.89
N PHE A 302 -0.53 -4.00 -31.30
CA PHE A 302 0.71 -3.88 -32.04
C PHE A 302 1.91 -4.25 -31.19
N CYS A 303 2.96 -4.71 -31.87
CA CYS A 303 4.22 -5.12 -31.26
C CYS A 303 5.39 -4.49 -32.03
N PHE A 304 6.43 -4.09 -31.30
CA PHE A 304 7.66 -3.56 -31.87
C PHE A 304 8.84 -3.82 -30.94
N GLN A 305 10.05 -3.76 -31.48
CA GLN A 305 11.27 -3.84 -30.67
C GLN A 305 11.59 -2.49 -30.06
N LEU A 306 11.97 -2.45 -28.78
CA LEU A 306 12.19 -1.22 -28.01
C LEU A 306 13.11 -0.21 -28.72
N HIS A 307 14.18 -0.69 -29.37
CA HIS A 307 15.13 0.17 -30.08
C HIS A 307 14.48 1.02 -31.19
N LYS A 308 13.30 0.63 -31.70
CA LYS A 308 12.56 1.38 -32.73
C LYS A 308 12.13 2.74 -32.23
N LEU A 309 11.90 2.91 -30.93
CA LEU A 309 11.64 4.23 -30.34
C LEU A 309 12.87 5.14 -30.40
N GLY A 310 14.08 4.57 -30.50
CA GLY A 310 15.33 5.32 -30.42
C GLY A 310 15.62 5.82 -29.00
N GLY A 311 16.64 6.67 -28.86
CA GLY A 311 17.04 7.27 -27.57
C GLY A 311 16.32 8.58 -27.24
N ASP A 312 15.13 8.82 -27.80
CA ASP A 312 14.36 10.06 -27.63
C ASP A 312 13.51 9.97 -26.35
N GLU A 313 13.79 10.87 -25.40
CA GLU A 313 13.12 10.93 -24.10
C GLU A 313 11.60 11.15 -24.23
N GLN A 314 11.15 11.91 -25.24
CA GLN A 314 9.73 12.17 -25.44
C GLN A 314 8.97 10.90 -25.85
N ARG A 315 9.59 10.03 -26.63
CA ARG A 315 8.97 8.77 -27.09
C ARG A 315 8.88 7.75 -25.96
N LEU A 316 9.91 7.69 -25.11
CA LEU A 316 9.86 6.91 -23.88
C LEU A 316 8.83 7.49 -22.90
N TYR A 317 8.71 8.82 -22.80
CA TYR A 317 7.63 9.46 -22.03
C TYR A 317 6.24 9.06 -22.54
N ASP A 318 6.03 9.07 -23.86
CA ASP A 318 4.76 8.64 -24.46
C ASP A 318 4.45 7.18 -24.14
N LEU A 319 5.43 6.26 -24.29
CA LEU A 319 5.28 4.86 -23.89
C LEU A 319 4.91 4.72 -22.40
N ARG A 320 5.54 5.53 -21.53
CA ARG A 320 5.28 5.51 -20.08
C ARG A 320 3.90 6.07 -19.71
N SER A 321 3.30 6.88 -20.58
CA SER A 321 2.01 7.52 -20.32
C SER A 321 0.80 6.63 -20.66
N ILE A 322 1.03 5.52 -21.38
CA ILE A 322 0.03 4.49 -21.63
C ILE A 322 -0.26 3.75 -20.30
N PRO A 323 -1.47 3.25 -20.01
CA PRO A 323 -1.72 2.44 -18.82
C PRO A 323 -0.83 1.17 -18.75
N ILE A 324 -0.42 0.78 -17.56
CA ILE A 324 0.48 -0.37 -17.33
C ILE A 324 -0.17 -1.70 -17.76
N GLU A 325 -1.49 -1.79 -17.68
CA GLU A 325 -2.28 -2.96 -18.05
C GLU A 325 -2.20 -3.23 -19.56
N GLN A 326 -2.10 -2.16 -20.35
CA GLN A 326 -2.06 -2.19 -21.81
C GLN A 326 -0.68 -2.48 -22.39
N VAL A 327 0.39 -2.47 -21.58
CA VAL A 327 1.78 -2.64 -22.05
C VAL A 327 2.43 -3.86 -21.43
N LEU A 328 3.01 -4.72 -22.27
CA LEU A 328 3.78 -5.90 -21.90
C LEU A 328 5.16 -5.87 -22.55
N PHE A 329 6.15 -6.42 -21.83
CA PHE A 329 7.51 -6.53 -22.32
C PHE A 329 7.91 -8.01 -22.39
N GLU A 330 8.59 -8.40 -23.47
CA GLU A 330 9.13 -9.74 -23.63
C GLU A 330 10.61 -9.67 -24.01
N VAL A 331 11.44 -10.34 -23.21
CA VAL A 331 12.89 -10.40 -23.43
C VAL A 331 13.20 -11.78 -24.00
N THR A 332 13.66 -11.80 -25.25
CA THR A 332 13.91 -13.01 -26.06
C THR A 332 15.12 -13.85 -25.59
N ASP A 333 16.04 -13.28 -24.81
CA ASP A 333 17.18 -13.98 -24.19
C ASP A 333 16.91 -14.18 -22.67
N GLU A 334 16.39 -15.35 -22.29
CA GLU A 334 16.05 -15.68 -20.88
C GLU A 334 17.27 -15.68 -19.94
N ALA A 335 18.49 -15.85 -20.47
CA ALA A 335 19.69 -16.16 -19.69
C ALA A 335 20.39 -14.97 -19.00
N LYS A 336 19.96 -13.72 -19.21
CA LYS A 336 20.72 -12.51 -18.78
C LYS A 336 20.15 -11.73 -17.59
N ALA A 337 19.05 -12.18 -16.99
CA ALA A 337 18.21 -11.31 -16.16
C ALA A 337 17.98 -11.76 -14.71
N GLU A 338 18.52 -12.92 -14.29
CA GLU A 338 18.54 -13.29 -12.88
C GLU A 338 19.83 -12.74 -12.25
N PRO A 339 19.79 -11.59 -11.53
CA PRO A 339 20.92 -11.23 -10.67
C PRO A 339 21.14 -12.37 -9.67
N ALA A 340 22.40 -12.61 -9.30
CA ALA A 340 22.75 -13.66 -8.35
C ALA A 340 21.84 -13.58 -7.11
N GLN A 341 20.97 -14.57 -6.94
CA GLN A 341 19.97 -14.65 -5.86
C GLN A 341 20.64 -15.01 -4.52
N GLN A 342 21.77 -14.37 -4.19
CA GLN A 342 22.37 -14.49 -2.88
C GLN A 342 21.57 -13.60 -1.92
N ALA A 343 20.98 -14.22 -0.90
CA ALA A 343 20.41 -13.48 0.22
C ALA A 343 21.51 -12.58 0.81
N PRO A 344 21.24 -11.28 1.06
CA PRO A 344 22.21 -10.43 1.71
C PRO A 344 22.54 -11.00 3.10
N ASP A 345 23.82 -11.02 3.46
CA ASP A 345 24.23 -11.25 4.84
C ASP A 345 23.56 -10.18 5.71
N ALA A 346 22.65 -10.62 6.56
CA ALA A 346 21.80 -9.77 7.38
C ALA A 346 22.57 -9.27 8.60
N ALA A 347 23.53 -8.37 8.42
CA ALA A 347 24.17 -7.68 9.55
C ALA A 347 24.84 -6.39 9.08
N GLU A 348 24.34 -5.24 9.53
CA GLU A 348 25.12 -4.21 10.26
C GLU A 348 24.46 -2.81 10.19
N ASP A 349 23.82 -2.42 9.07
CA ASP A 349 23.47 -1.00 8.90
C ASP A 349 22.15 -0.55 9.57
N TRP A 350 21.20 -1.47 9.82
CA TRP A 350 19.85 -1.12 10.34
C TRP A 350 19.72 -1.05 11.86
N GLN A 351 20.67 -1.63 12.62
CA GLN A 351 20.66 -1.51 14.09
C GLN A 351 20.79 -0.04 14.52
N ARG A 352 21.50 0.76 13.73
CA ARG A 352 21.68 2.20 13.95
C ARG A 352 20.38 2.99 13.77
N ASP A 353 19.58 2.66 12.76
CA ASP A 353 18.29 3.30 12.49
C ASP A 353 17.22 2.95 13.54
N LEU A 354 17.23 1.72 14.07
CA LEU A 354 16.36 1.35 15.19
C LEU A 354 16.76 2.03 16.49
N GLN A 355 18.06 2.15 16.76
CA GLN A 355 18.54 2.80 17.98
C GLN A 355 18.19 4.30 17.98
N LEU A 356 18.28 4.97 16.82
CA LEU A 356 17.81 6.35 16.65
C LEU A 356 16.28 6.49 16.76
N ALA A 357 15.51 5.50 16.31
CA ALA A 357 14.06 5.50 16.48
C ALA A 357 13.64 5.35 17.95
N PHE A 358 14.43 4.65 18.76
CA PHE A 358 14.17 4.45 20.20
C PHE A 358 14.65 5.60 21.08
N GLU A 359 15.70 6.33 20.70
CA GLU A 359 16.18 7.48 21.46
C GLU A 359 15.31 8.74 21.28
N LEU A 360 14.32 8.69 20.37
CA LEU A 360 13.47 9.83 20.01
C LEU A 360 11.95 9.60 20.18
N ILE A 361 11.53 8.44 20.67
CA ILE A 361 10.17 8.13 21.18
C ILE A 361 10.22 8.11 22.70
#